data_AF-A0A438E808-F1
#
_entry.id   AF-A0A438E808-F1
#
_cell.length_a   1.000
_cell.length_b   1.000
_cell.length_c   1.000
_cell.angle_alpha   90.00
_cell.angle_beta   90.00
_cell.angle_gamma   90.00
#
_symmetry.space_group_name_H-M   'P 1'
#
loop_
_entity.id
_entity.type
_entity.pdbx_description
1 polymer ?
#
loop_
_entity_poly.entity_id
_entity_poly.type
_entity_poly.pdbx_seq_one_letter_code
_entity_poly.pdbx_strand_id
1 'polypeptide(L)'
;MGKQSLKKKNQGGGKPGDGKVKQSKVGDNGARPYDKDTAVFIEMSQELKEEGNKLFQKRDHEGAMLKYEKALKLLPRNHVDVAYLRSNMAACYMQMGLSDYPRAIHECNLALEVAPKYSKALLKRARCYEALNRLDWR
;
A
#
# COMPACT_ATOMS: atom_id res chain seq x y z
N MET A 1 -42.90 3.64 -43.05
CA MET A 1 -41.72 2.78 -42.77
C MET A 1 -40.93 3.51 -41.67
N GLY A 2 -41.07 3.25 -40.38
CA GLY A 2 -40.80 1.99 -39.67
C GLY A 2 -39.50 2.17 -38.86
N LYS A 3 -39.60 2.64 -37.60
CA LYS A 3 -38.49 2.82 -36.65
C LYS A 3 -37.86 1.47 -36.25
N GLN A 4 -36.56 1.46 -35.90
CA GLN A 4 -35.85 0.64 -34.87
C GLN A 4 -34.34 0.78 -35.12
N SER A 5 -33.53 1.56 -34.39
CA SER A 5 -33.14 1.44 -32.97
C SER A 5 -32.91 0.00 -32.53
N LEU A 6 -31.68 -0.49 -32.69
CA LEU A 6 -31.17 -1.66 -32.00
C LEU A 6 -30.30 -1.25 -30.82
N LYS A 7 -30.66 -1.87 -29.69
CA LYS A 7 -30.19 -1.69 -28.33
C LYS A 7 -29.86 -3.10 -27.84
N LYS A 8 -28.66 -3.33 -27.31
CA LYS A 8 -28.38 -4.32 -26.24
C LYS A 8 -26.90 -4.18 -25.83
N LYS A 9 -26.66 -3.64 -24.63
CA LYS A 9 -26.54 -4.32 -23.30
C LYS A 9 -25.19 -5.02 -23.17
N ASN A 10 -24.56 -5.14 -22.00
CA ASN A 10 -24.57 -4.53 -20.67
C ASN A 10 -23.59 -5.43 -19.87
N GLN A 11 -23.12 -4.93 -18.72
CA GLN A 11 -22.35 -5.63 -17.66
C GLN A 11 -20.83 -5.65 -17.89
N GLY A 12 -19.98 -5.39 -16.91
CA GLY A 12 -20.11 -5.15 -15.47
C GLY A 12 -18.69 -4.79 -15.00
N GLY A 13 -18.51 -3.85 -14.09
CA GLY A 13 -18.42 -4.19 -12.66
C GLY A 13 -16.97 -4.49 -12.28
N GLY A 14 -16.33 -3.53 -11.58
CA GLY A 14 -14.95 -3.72 -11.11
C GLY A 14 -14.46 -2.55 -10.27
N LYS A 15 -15.18 -2.25 -9.17
CA LYS A 15 -14.65 -1.43 -8.07
C LYS A 15 -13.29 -1.99 -7.66
N PRO A 16 -12.25 -1.18 -7.41
CA PRO A 16 -11.15 -1.66 -6.59
C PRO A 16 -11.73 -1.86 -5.19
N GLY A 17 -11.93 -3.12 -4.82
CA GLY A 17 -12.34 -3.48 -3.48
C GLY A 17 -11.24 -3.06 -2.50
N ASP A 18 -11.53 -2.04 -1.70
CA ASP A 18 -10.90 -1.81 -0.40
C ASP A 18 -11.27 -2.98 0.52
N GLY A 19 -10.61 -4.12 0.26
CA GLY A 19 -10.57 -5.26 1.13
C GLY A 19 -9.87 -4.83 2.42
N LYS A 20 -10.67 -4.39 3.38
CA LYS A 20 -10.36 -4.26 4.80
C LYS A 20 -9.68 -5.56 5.25
N VAL A 21 -8.35 -5.58 5.21
CA VAL A 21 -7.54 -6.70 5.69
C VAL A 21 -7.73 -6.75 7.20
N LYS A 22 -8.46 -7.77 7.64
CA LYS A 22 -8.68 -8.08 9.05
C LYS A 22 -7.33 -8.28 9.71
N GLN A 23 -7.09 -7.47 10.74
CA GLN A 23 -5.96 -7.55 11.63
C GLN A 23 -6.10 -8.83 12.46
N SER A 24 -5.33 -9.85 12.11
CA SER A 24 -5.25 -11.09 12.88
C SER A 24 -4.52 -10.81 14.19
N LYS A 25 -5.27 -10.85 15.30
CA LYS A 25 -4.73 -10.98 16.66
C LYS A 25 -3.89 -12.25 16.74
N VAL A 26 -2.63 -12.11 17.13
CA VAL A 26 -1.80 -13.21 17.61
C VAL A 26 -1.27 -12.77 18.99
N GLY A 27 -1.81 -13.40 20.04
CA GLY A 27 -1.12 -13.52 21.34
C GLY A 27 0.02 -14.53 21.20
N ASP A 28 1.02 -14.63 22.07
CA ASP A 28 1.03 -14.43 23.51
C ASP A 28 2.49 -14.46 24.02
N ASN A 29 2.71 -13.92 25.23
CA ASN A 29 3.85 -14.09 26.15
C ASN A 29 5.20 -13.36 25.95
N GLY A 30 5.46 -12.43 26.88
CA GLY A 30 6.81 -12.05 27.29
C GLY A 30 6.93 -10.68 27.98
N ALA A 31 6.07 -10.36 28.96
CA ALA A 31 6.01 -9.05 29.61
C ALA A 31 7.38 -8.57 30.15
N ARG A 32 7.99 -7.63 29.42
CA ARG A 32 8.99 -6.69 29.92
C ARG A 32 8.29 -5.33 30.12
N PRO A 33 8.72 -4.52 31.10
CA PRO A 33 8.10 -3.21 31.36
C PRO A 33 8.17 -2.20 30.17
N TYR A 34 8.84 -2.55 29.07
CA TYR A 34 8.91 -1.81 27.81
C TYR A 34 7.81 -2.14 26.78
N ASP A 35 6.97 -3.16 27.05
CA ASP A 35 5.92 -3.59 26.11
C ASP A 35 4.77 -2.58 26.01
N LYS A 36 4.50 -1.81 27.06
CA LYS A 36 3.41 -0.82 27.06
C LYS A 36 3.71 0.36 26.15
N ASP A 37 4.90 0.95 26.27
CA ASP A 37 5.32 2.04 25.39
C ASP A 37 5.39 1.56 23.93
N THR A 38 5.91 0.36 23.70
CA THR A 38 5.97 -0.23 22.35
C THR A 38 4.57 -0.45 21.77
N ALA A 39 3.60 -0.92 22.56
CA ALA A 39 2.22 -1.07 22.13
C ALA A 39 1.57 0.27 21.77
N VAL A 40 1.83 1.33 22.55
CA VAL A 40 1.36 2.69 22.26
C VAL A 40 1.96 3.22 20.95
N PHE A 41 3.26 3.00 20.71
CA PHE A 41 3.89 3.39 19.45
C PHE A 41 3.36 2.60 18.25
N ILE A 42 3.07 1.31 18.43
CA ILE A 42 2.42 0.48 17.39
C ILE A 42 1.02 1.01 17.11
N GLU A 43 0.20 1.29 18.12
CA GLU A 43 -1.15 1.84 17.93
C GLU A 43 -1.11 3.20 17.21
N MET A 44 -0.23 4.10 17.64
CA MET A 44 -0.03 5.41 16.98
C MET A 44 0.44 5.26 15.52
N SER A 45 1.27 4.26 15.21
CA SER A 45 1.67 3.96 13.83
C SER A 45 0.49 3.50 12.97
N GLN A 46 -0.48 2.79 13.57
CA GLN A 46 -1.68 2.33 12.88
C GLN A 46 -2.62 3.48 12.60
N GLU A 47 -2.77 4.42 13.53
CA GLU A 47 -3.53 5.66 13.32
C GLU A 47 -2.92 6.47 12.16
N LEU A 48 -1.59 6.66 12.18
CA LEU A 48 -0.87 7.36 11.10
C LEU A 48 -1.01 6.64 9.74
N LYS A 49 -1.02 5.30 9.75
CA LYS A 49 -1.29 4.49 8.55
C LYS A 49 -2.71 4.74 8.03
N GLU A 50 -3.71 4.78 8.90
CA GLU A 50 -5.10 5.06 8.51
C GLU A 50 -5.27 6.50 8.00
N GLU A 51 -4.63 7.47 8.64
CA GLU A 51 -4.56 8.86 8.15
C GLU A 51 -3.91 8.94 6.77
N GLY A 52 -2.78 8.27 6.58
CA GLY A 52 -2.10 8.19 5.28
C GLY A 52 -3.01 7.58 4.21
N ASN A 53 -3.80 6.57 4.56
CA ASN A 53 -4.75 5.95 3.63
C ASN A 53 -5.93 6.89 3.29
N LYS A 54 -6.39 7.70 4.25
CA LYS A 54 -7.38 8.76 3.99
C LYS A 54 -6.83 9.82 3.03
N LEU A 55 -5.57 10.23 3.21
CA LEU A 55 -4.90 11.18 2.30
C LEU A 55 -4.69 10.57 0.90
N PHE A 56 -4.30 9.30 0.85
CA PHE A 56 -4.16 8.58 -0.42
C PHE A 56 -5.48 8.53 -1.20
N GLN A 57 -6.61 8.28 -0.53
CA GLN A 57 -7.94 8.34 -1.14
C GLN A 57 -8.32 9.75 -1.62
N LYS A 58 -7.84 10.80 -0.94
CA LYS A 58 -8.00 12.19 -1.36
C LYS A 58 -7.07 12.60 -2.52
N ARG A 59 -6.28 11.66 -3.06
CA ARG A 59 -5.21 11.91 -4.06
C ARG A 59 -4.08 12.81 -3.57
N ASP A 60 -3.97 12.97 -2.26
CA ASP A 60 -2.84 13.67 -1.64
C ASP A 60 -1.74 12.63 -1.33
N HIS A 61 -0.93 12.34 -2.35
CA HIS A 61 0.12 11.33 -2.28
C HIS A 61 1.32 11.78 -1.45
N GLU A 62 1.65 13.07 -1.50
CA GLU A 62 2.75 13.67 -0.75
C GLU A 62 2.47 13.66 0.75
N GLY A 63 1.29 14.13 1.17
CA GLY A 63 0.84 14.08 2.55
C GLY A 63 0.72 12.65 3.07
N ALA A 64 0.23 11.72 2.24
CA ALA A 64 0.19 10.31 2.61
C ALA A 64 1.59 9.73 2.88
N MET A 65 2.59 10.04 2.04
CA MET A 65 3.97 9.59 2.26
C MET A 65 4.56 10.12 3.56
N LEU A 66 4.34 11.39 3.89
CA LEU A 66 4.81 11.97 5.15
C LEU A 66 4.22 11.26 6.38
N LYS A 67 2.94 10.87 6.30
CA LYS A 67 2.29 10.10 7.38
C LYS A 67 2.85 8.68 7.48
N TYR A 68 3.06 8.00 6.35
CA TYR A 68 3.67 6.67 6.34
C TYR A 68 5.11 6.67 6.84
N GLU A 69 5.91 7.69 6.51
CA GLU A 69 7.27 7.82 7.03
C GLU A 69 7.29 8.02 8.56
N LYS A 70 6.36 8.85 9.08
CA LYS A 70 6.20 9.00 10.53
C LYS A 70 5.83 7.68 11.20
N ALA A 71 4.88 6.94 10.62
CA ALA A 71 4.51 5.61 11.12
C ALA A 71 5.70 4.64 11.12
N LEU A 72 6.55 4.71 10.10
CA LEU A 72 7.74 3.87 9.98
C LEU A 72 8.78 4.15 11.08
N LYS A 73 8.93 5.41 11.52
CA LYS A 73 9.86 5.79 12.61
C LYS A 73 9.41 5.28 13.98
N LEU A 74 8.12 5.07 14.17
CA LEU A 74 7.54 4.54 15.41
C LEU A 74 7.61 3.01 15.49
N LEU A 75 7.65 2.34 14.34
CA LEU A 75 7.65 0.89 14.27
C LEU A 75 9.06 0.30 14.34
N PRO A 76 9.25 -0.82 15.05
CA PRO A 76 10.50 -1.57 14.98
C PRO A 76 10.69 -2.13 13.57
N ARG A 77 11.95 -2.19 13.09
CA ARG A 77 12.31 -2.63 11.73
C ARG A 77 11.75 -4.00 11.33
N ASN A 78 11.59 -4.91 12.28
CA ASN A 78 11.08 -6.27 12.07
C ASN A 78 9.55 -6.37 12.17
N HIS A 79 8.84 -5.27 12.36
CA HIS A 79 7.38 -5.30 12.49
C HIS A 79 6.70 -5.58 11.15
N VAL A 80 5.63 -6.38 11.17
CA VAL A 80 4.87 -6.71 9.95
C VAL A 80 4.28 -5.47 9.28
N ASP A 81 3.84 -4.46 10.05
CA ASP A 81 3.30 -3.19 9.52
C ASP A 81 4.33 -2.41 8.68
N VAL A 82 5.64 -2.61 8.87
CA VAL A 82 6.67 -1.96 8.03
C VAL A 82 6.48 -2.33 6.56
N ALA A 83 6.27 -3.62 6.27
CA ALA A 83 6.03 -4.07 4.90
C ALA A 83 4.74 -3.50 4.31
N TYR A 84 3.69 -3.36 5.14
CA TYR A 84 2.43 -2.72 4.72
C TYR A 84 2.62 -1.24 4.38
N LEU A 85 3.31 -0.48 5.24
CA LEU A 85 3.59 0.94 5.03
C LEU A 85 4.43 1.17 3.77
N ARG A 86 5.53 0.44 3.61
CA ARG A 86 6.40 0.50 2.44
C ARG A 86 5.64 0.18 1.14
N SER A 87 4.77 -0.82 1.16
CA SER A 87 3.92 -1.12 0.00
C SER A 87 2.85 -0.06 -0.29
N ASN A 88 2.38 0.68 0.70
CA ASN A 88 1.49 1.82 0.49
C ASN A 88 2.25 3.02 -0.07
N MET A 89 3.48 3.27 0.39
CA MET A 89 4.37 4.27 -0.19
C MET A 89 4.67 3.97 -1.67
N ALA A 90 4.95 2.71 -2.01
CA ALA A 90 5.07 2.28 -3.39
C ALA A 90 3.80 2.61 -4.22
N ALA A 91 2.61 2.47 -3.62
CA ALA A 91 1.36 2.85 -4.28
C ALA A 91 1.26 4.35 -4.52
N CYS A 92 1.73 5.20 -3.59
CA CYS A 92 1.84 6.64 -3.77
C CYS A 92 2.72 6.98 -4.97
N TYR A 93 3.92 6.41 -5.04
CA TYR A 93 4.85 6.62 -6.15
C TYR A 93 4.25 6.16 -7.49
N MET A 94 3.58 5.00 -7.53
CA MET A 94 2.88 4.54 -8.73
C MET A 94 1.79 5.52 -9.20
N GLN A 95 1.16 6.24 -8.27
CA GLN A 95 0.09 7.18 -8.57
C GLN A 95 0.61 8.57 -8.99
N MET A 96 1.82 8.94 -8.56
CA MET A 96 2.50 10.18 -8.94
C MET A 96 2.92 10.20 -10.42
N GLY A 97 3.34 9.06 -10.96
CA GLY A 97 3.63 8.93 -12.39
C GLY A 97 4.74 7.93 -12.68
N LEU A 98 4.99 7.68 -13.97
CA LEU A 98 5.98 6.69 -14.41
C LEU A 98 7.42 7.03 -14.01
N SER A 99 7.75 8.32 -13.88
CA SER A 99 9.06 8.78 -13.40
C SER A 99 9.37 8.34 -11.95
N ASP A 100 8.36 7.96 -11.19
CA ASP A 100 8.47 7.54 -9.79
C ASP A 100 8.47 6.00 -9.65
N TYR A 101 8.29 5.24 -10.74
CA TYR A 101 8.24 3.78 -10.70
C TYR A 101 9.52 3.12 -10.18
N PRO A 102 10.74 3.62 -10.50
CA PRO A 102 11.97 3.10 -9.90
C PRO A 102 11.97 3.24 -8.37
N ARG A 103 11.43 4.35 -7.85
CA ARG A 103 11.27 4.57 -6.40
C ARG A 103 10.23 3.63 -5.81
N ALA A 104 9.10 3.42 -6.50
CA ALA A 104 8.10 2.45 -6.10
C ALA A 104 8.65 1.01 -6.00
N ILE A 105 9.51 0.60 -6.95
CA ILE A 105 10.19 -0.69 -6.95
C ILE A 105 11.12 -0.82 -5.75
N HIS A 106 11.89 0.23 -5.46
CA HIS A 106 12.78 0.26 -4.30
C HIS A 106 11.99 0.05 -2.99
N GLU A 107 10.90 0.79 -2.80
CA GLU A 107 10.01 0.61 -1.64
C GLU A 107 9.41 -0.81 -1.56
N CYS A 108 9.04 -1.40 -2.70
CA CYS A 108 8.58 -2.79 -2.74
C CYS A 108 9.68 -3.78 -2.34
N ASN A 109 10.93 -3.56 -2.74
CA ASN A 109 12.05 -4.41 -2.33
C ASN A 109 12.29 -4.34 -0.82
N LEU A 110 12.31 -3.13 -0.26
CA LEU A 110 12.42 -2.94 1.20
C LEU A 110 11.27 -3.64 1.95
N ALA A 111 10.05 -3.59 1.41
CA ALA A 111 8.92 -4.31 1.99
C ALA A 111 9.12 -5.83 1.99
N LEU A 112 9.73 -6.37 0.92
CA LEU A 112 10.00 -7.80 0.76
C LEU A 112 11.19 -8.28 1.60
N GLU A 113 12.14 -7.41 1.92
CA GLU A 113 13.20 -7.71 2.89
C GLU A 113 12.63 -8.00 4.29
N VAL A 114 11.60 -7.25 4.69
CA VAL A 114 10.91 -7.47 5.97
C VAL A 114 9.91 -8.63 5.87
N ALA A 115 9.13 -8.67 4.79
CA ALA A 115 8.09 -9.69 4.59
C ALA A 115 8.17 -10.28 3.17
N PRO A 116 8.99 -11.32 2.95
CA PRO A 116 9.24 -11.87 1.60
C PRO A 116 8.00 -12.50 0.96
N LYS A 117 7.03 -12.93 1.79
CA LYS A 117 5.75 -13.52 1.34
C LYS A 117 4.65 -12.48 1.14
N TYR A 118 4.96 -11.19 1.09
CA TYR A 118 3.94 -10.15 0.98
C TYR A 118 3.48 -9.96 -0.47
N SER A 119 2.39 -10.66 -0.83
CA SER A 119 1.87 -10.72 -2.20
C SER A 119 1.53 -9.35 -2.81
N LYS A 120 1.09 -8.37 -1.98
CA LYS A 120 0.75 -7.03 -2.47
C LYS A 120 2.00 -6.27 -2.95
N ALA A 121 3.12 -6.38 -2.26
CA ALA A 121 4.37 -5.76 -2.69
C ALA A 121 4.91 -6.41 -3.97
N LEU A 122 4.84 -7.74 -4.08
CA LEU A 122 5.22 -8.47 -5.31
C LEU A 122 4.39 -8.01 -6.52
N LEU A 123 3.07 -7.91 -6.36
CA LEU A 123 2.17 -7.49 -7.44
C LEU A 123 2.46 -6.05 -7.89
N LYS A 124 2.68 -5.13 -6.94
CA LYS A 124 3.02 -3.74 -7.26
C LYS A 124 4.36 -3.64 -7.97
N ARG A 125 5.37 -4.37 -7.49
CA ARG A 125 6.69 -4.44 -8.13
C ARG A 125 6.60 -4.95 -9.57
N ALA A 126 5.86 -6.03 -9.80
CA ALA A 126 5.64 -6.58 -11.14
C ALA A 126 5.00 -5.53 -12.07
N ARG A 127 3.92 -4.88 -11.62
CA ARG A 127 3.27 -3.79 -12.40
C ARG A 127 4.21 -2.65 -12.73
N CYS A 128 5.13 -2.30 -11.81
CA CYS A 128 6.10 -1.26 -12.06
C CYS A 128 7.08 -1.68 -13.17
N TYR A 129 7.61 -2.90 -13.11
CA TYR A 129 8.49 -3.44 -14.15
C TYR A 129 7.78 -3.53 -15.51
N GLU A 130 6.53 -3.99 -15.55
CA GLU A 130 5.74 -4.04 -16.78
C GLU A 130 5.59 -2.66 -17.43
N ALA A 131 5.31 -1.63 -16.63
CA ALA A 131 5.16 -0.27 -17.15
C ALA A 131 6.48 0.36 -17.61
N LEU A 132 7.59 0.08 -16.91
CA LEU A 132 8.92 0.55 -17.31
C LEU A 132 9.40 -0.13 -18.60
N ASN A 133 9.20 -1.45 -18.73
CA ASN A 133 9.57 -2.20 -19.94
C ASN A 133 8.72 -1.80 -21.16
N ARG A 134 7.51 -1.25 -20.92
CA ARG A 134 6.66 -0.63 -21.96
C ARG A 134 7.12 0.77 -22.37
N LEU A 135 8.23 1.28 -21.87
CA LEU A 135 8.78 2.59 -22.26
C LEU A 135 10.08 2.45 -23.08
N ASP A 136 10.76 1.32 -22.98
CA ASP A 136 12.01 1.01 -23.70
C ASP A 136 11.82 0.74 -25.21
N TRP A 137 10.60 0.73 -25.75
CA TRP A 137 10.33 0.39 -27.17
C TRP A 137 10.52 1.55 -28.17
N ARG A 138 11.32 2.57 -27.86
CA ARG A 138 11.45 3.75 -28.72
C ARG A 138 12.63 3.68 -29.70
#